data_AF-A0A941PMF7-F1
#
_entry.id   AF-A0A941PMF7-F1
#
_cell.length_a   1.000
_cell.length_b   1.000
_cell.length_c   1.000
_cell.angle_alpha   90.00
_cell.angle_beta   90.00
_cell.angle_gamma   90.00
#
_symmetry.space_group_name_H-M   'P 1'
#
loop_
_entity.id
_entity.type
_entity.pdbx_description
1 polymer ?
#
loop_
_entity_poly.entity_id
_entity_poly.type
_entity_poly.pdbx_seq_one_letter_code
_entity_poly.pdbx_strand_id
1 'polypeptide(L)'
;MSEGAQARVILLARLMLFGLQGQRLHEEIIPVTAIWTEADRQTKSLRALGQEGEDTTLDQLEVSIKKSRAAPGTVVQRLKALVERDIADLTAELEKRAQKALDAATQDLKVAGEREYRSLADLLRAQRDRIRTAERKAAEADLPLLERMQPDERRQREADRRHWSQRLLRIE
;
A
#
# COMPACT_ATOMS: atom_id res chain seq x y z
N MET A 1 35.39 23.32 -10.69
CA MET A 1 34.28 24.30 -10.78
C MET A 1 33.31 23.74 -11.80
N SER A 2 32.13 23.24 -11.41
CA SER A 2 31.19 22.72 -12.39
C SER A 2 30.37 23.86 -12.97
N GLU A 3 30.56 24.07 -14.27
CA GLU A 3 29.71 24.83 -15.18
C GLU A 3 28.20 24.58 -14.90
N GLY A 4 27.43 25.65 -14.73
CA GLY A 4 25.99 25.68 -15.05
C GLY A 4 25.03 24.70 -14.34
N ALA A 5 25.19 24.38 -13.06
CA ALA A 5 24.17 23.58 -12.35
C ALA A 5 22.89 24.41 -12.14
N GLN A 6 21.91 24.23 -13.02
CA GLN A 6 20.59 24.85 -12.93
C GLN A 6 19.90 24.41 -11.63
N ALA A 7 19.47 25.36 -10.80
CA ALA A 7 18.74 25.07 -9.57
C ALA A 7 17.39 24.42 -9.88
N ARG A 8 16.98 23.50 -9.01
CA ARG A 8 15.75 22.71 -9.14
C ARG A 8 15.01 22.71 -7.81
N VAL A 9 13.69 22.62 -7.88
CA VAL A 9 12.79 22.47 -6.73
C VAL A 9 11.96 21.21 -6.91
N ILE A 10 11.58 20.61 -5.78
CA ILE A 10 10.80 19.38 -5.72
C ILE A 10 9.68 19.59 -4.71
N LEU A 11 8.44 19.49 -5.17
CA LEU A 11 7.26 19.38 -4.31
C LEU A 11 6.97 17.89 -4.11
N LEU A 12 6.98 17.43 -2.86
CA LEU A 12 6.66 16.05 -2.50
C LEU A 12 5.31 16.03 -1.78
N ALA A 13 4.38 15.21 -2.28
CA ALA A 13 3.15 14.88 -1.57
C ALA A 13 3.14 13.41 -1.17
N ARG A 14 2.31 13.09 -0.17
CA ARG A 14 2.06 11.72 0.27
C ARG A 14 0.59 11.41 0.08
N LEU A 15 0.29 10.44 -0.79
CA LEU A 15 -1.04 9.89 -0.97
C LEU A 15 -1.20 8.70 -0.03
N MET A 16 -2.29 8.67 0.74
CA MET A 16 -2.61 7.57 1.65
C MET A 16 -4.07 7.16 1.47
N LEU A 17 -4.30 5.86 1.26
CA LEU A 17 -5.62 5.27 1.21
C LEU A 17 -5.85 4.42 2.46
N PHE A 18 -7.00 4.60 3.10
CA PHE A 18 -7.39 3.88 4.29
C PHE A 18 -8.66 3.08 4.05
N GLY A 19 -8.68 1.87 4.59
CA GLY A 19 -9.84 0.99 4.62
C GLY A 19 -10.66 1.16 5.89
N LEU A 20 -11.57 0.20 6.11
CA LEU A 20 -12.35 0.12 7.34
C LEU A 20 -11.42 0.07 8.56
N GLN A 21 -11.87 0.70 9.65
CA GLN A 21 -11.11 0.79 10.91
C GLN A 21 -9.74 1.50 10.78
N GLY A 22 -9.52 2.29 9.72
CA GLY A 22 -8.28 3.05 9.54
C GLY A 22 -7.08 2.20 9.12
N GLN A 23 -7.30 0.99 8.60
CA GLN A 23 -6.21 0.18 8.05
C GLN A 23 -5.61 0.88 6.82
N ARG A 24 -4.30 1.11 6.82
CA ARG A 24 -3.61 1.68 5.65
C ARG A 24 -3.54 0.64 4.53
N LEU A 25 -4.16 0.94 3.40
CA LEU A 25 -4.27 0.06 2.23
C LEU A 25 -3.22 0.38 1.16
N HIS A 26 -2.94 1.67 0.93
CA HIS A 26 -1.95 2.11 -0.04
C HIS A 26 -1.27 3.38 0.45
N GLU A 27 0.00 3.53 0.10
CA GLU A 27 0.78 4.72 0.38
C GLU A 27 1.78 4.96 -0.74
N GLU A 28 1.86 6.20 -1.20
CA GLU A 28 2.75 6.58 -2.30
C GLU A 28 3.24 8.02 -2.11
N ILE A 29 4.50 8.26 -2.48
CA ILE A 29 5.07 9.60 -2.57
C ILE A 29 4.99 10.07 -4.01
N ILE A 30 4.41 11.26 -4.22
CA ILE A 30 4.21 11.84 -5.54
C ILE A 30 5.13 13.06 -5.67
N PRO A 31 6.21 12.96 -6.43
CA PRO A 31 7.06 14.09 -6.76
C PRO A 31 6.46 14.94 -7.88
N VAL A 32 6.69 16.25 -7.78
CA VAL A 32 6.59 17.21 -8.88
C VAL A 32 7.84 18.07 -8.86
N THR A 33 8.61 18.00 -9.93
CA THR A 33 9.90 18.69 -10.05
C THR A 33 9.82 19.87 -11.00
N ALA A 34 10.60 20.92 -10.75
CA ALA A 34 10.68 22.09 -11.62
C ALA A 34 12.09 22.69 -11.62
N ILE A 35 12.44 23.36 -12.72
CA ILE A 35 13.58 24.28 -12.77
C ILE A 35 13.25 25.50 -11.92
N TRP A 36 14.20 25.92 -11.08
CA TRP A 36 14.01 27.03 -10.16
C TRP A 36 15.06 28.12 -10.38
N THR A 37 14.63 29.38 -10.42
CA THR A 37 15.53 30.52 -10.48
C THR A 37 14.88 31.71 -9.79
N GLU A 38 15.52 32.24 -8.75
CA GLU A 38 14.95 33.31 -7.92
C GLU A 38 14.57 34.55 -8.74
N ALA A 39 15.41 34.95 -9.70
CA ALA A 39 15.18 36.12 -10.54
C ALA A 39 13.89 36.03 -11.37
N ASP A 40 13.50 34.82 -11.76
CA ASP A 40 12.29 34.58 -12.55
C ASP A 40 11.03 34.53 -11.67
N ARG A 41 11.15 34.33 -10.35
CA ARG A 41 9.99 34.08 -9.48
C ARG A 41 9.04 35.25 -9.36
N GLN A 42 9.47 36.48 -9.65
CA GLN A 42 8.55 37.62 -9.66
C GLN A 42 7.62 37.60 -10.87
N THR A 43 8.10 37.13 -12.03
CA THR A 43 7.45 37.30 -13.34
C THR A 43 6.95 35.99 -13.96
N LYS A 44 7.53 34.84 -13.60
CA LYS A 44 7.22 33.53 -14.18
C LYS A 44 6.78 32.54 -13.11
N SER A 45 5.72 31.79 -13.42
CA SER A 45 5.33 30.61 -12.65
C SER A 45 6.24 29.43 -12.93
N LEU A 46 6.41 28.56 -11.92
CA LEU A 46 7.11 27.30 -12.10
C LEU A 46 6.34 26.41 -13.08
N ARG A 47 7.09 25.61 -13.85
CA ARG A 47 6.53 24.61 -14.74
C ARG A 47 7.10 23.26 -14.35
N ALA A 48 6.20 22.31 -14.13
CA ALA A 48 6.58 20.94 -13.84
C ALA A 48 7.39 20.35 -15.01
N LEU A 49 8.46 19.65 -14.69
CA LEU A 49 9.21 18.85 -15.64
C LEU A 49 8.42 17.60 -16.02
N GLY A 50 8.67 17.11 -17.22
CA GLY A 50 8.24 15.77 -17.63
C GLY A 50 9.04 14.68 -16.92
N GLN A 51 8.68 13.42 -17.17
CA GLN A 51 9.24 12.25 -16.49
C GLN A 51 10.78 12.22 -16.49
N GLU A 52 11.42 12.38 -17.66
CA GLU A 52 12.89 12.35 -17.75
C GLU A 52 13.57 13.44 -16.93
N GLY A 53 12.98 14.65 -16.92
CA GLY A 53 13.48 15.76 -16.12
C GLY A 53 13.29 15.53 -14.63
N GLU A 54 12.22 14.85 -14.25
CA GLU A 54 11.96 14.43 -12.87
C GLU A 54 12.94 13.37 -12.40
N ASP A 55 13.11 12.29 -13.16
CA ASP A 55 14.04 11.20 -12.83
C ASP A 55 15.46 11.76 -12.64
N THR A 56 15.91 12.60 -13.59
CA THR A 56 17.20 13.29 -13.50
C THR A 56 17.29 14.17 -12.24
N THR A 57 16.21 14.84 -11.86
CA THR A 57 16.18 15.70 -10.67
C THR A 57 16.28 14.88 -9.39
N LEU A 58 15.60 13.74 -9.31
CA LEU A 58 15.63 12.84 -8.16
C LEU A 58 17.01 12.17 -8.01
N ASP A 59 17.63 11.75 -9.10
CA ASP A 59 19.00 11.21 -9.10
C ASP A 59 20.01 12.26 -8.58
N GLN A 60 19.87 13.50 -9.05
CA GLN A 60 20.70 14.61 -8.58
C GLN A 60 20.46 14.95 -7.12
N LEU A 61 19.21 14.86 -6.64
CA LEU A 61 18.88 15.05 -5.24
C LEU A 61 19.58 13.99 -4.38
N GLU A 62 19.52 12.72 -4.78
CA GLU A 62 20.12 11.62 -4.02
C GLU A 62 21.63 11.81 -3.86
N VAL A 63 22.31 12.22 -4.93
CA VAL A 63 23.74 12.54 -4.90
C VAL A 63 24.02 13.79 -4.04
N SER A 64 23.18 14.81 -4.13
CA SER A 64 23.36 16.09 -3.46
C SER A 64 23.14 16.01 -1.95
N ILE A 65 22.15 15.25 -1.49
CA ILE A 65 21.87 15.05 -0.05
C ILE A 65 23.10 14.49 0.67
N LYS A 66 23.81 13.53 0.05
CA LYS A 66 25.03 12.90 0.60
C LYS A 66 26.16 13.90 0.85
N LYS A 67 26.18 15.02 0.12
CA LYS A 67 27.22 16.06 0.19
C LYS A 67 26.68 17.40 0.71
N SER A 68 25.43 17.42 1.19
CA SER A 68 24.73 18.64 1.54
C SER A 68 25.38 19.34 2.73
N ARG A 69 25.31 20.68 2.73
CA ARG A 69 25.73 21.53 3.84
C ARG A 69 24.57 22.43 4.20
N ALA A 70 24.51 22.84 5.47
CA ALA A 70 23.52 23.82 5.90
C ALA A 70 23.66 25.11 5.09
N ALA A 71 22.55 25.57 4.52
CA ALA A 71 22.50 26.84 3.82
C ALA A 71 22.59 28.02 4.80
N PRO A 72 23.24 29.14 4.44
CA PRO A 72 23.23 30.34 5.27
C PRO A 72 21.80 30.80 5.59
N GLY A 73 21.57 31.30 6.80
CA GLY A 73 20.23 31.71 7.25
C GLY A 73 19.57 32.77 6.36
N THR A 74 20.35 33.68 5.77
CA THR A 74 19.87 34.68 4.81
C THR A 74 19.31 34.06 3.54
N VAL A 75 19.92 32.99 3.03
CA VAL A 75 19.43 32.24 1.87
C VAL A 75 18.14 31.52 2.23
N VAL A 76 18.08 30.87 3.39
CA VAL A 76 16.87 30.18 3.86
C VAL A 76 15.68 31.13 3.96
N GLN A 77 15.88 32.33 4.51
CA GLN A 77 14.79 33.31 4.64
C GLN A 77 14.27 33.80 3.29
N ARG A 78 15.16 34.04 2.32
CA ARG A 78 14.77 34.41 0.95
C ARG A 78 13.95 33.32 0.26
N LEU A 79 14.39 32.05 0.39
CA LEU A 79 13.65 30.91 -0.17
C LEU A 79 12.29 30.76 0.50
N LYS A 80 12.21 30.87 1.83
CA LYS A 80 10.94 30.77 2.58
C LYS A 80 9.90 31.78 2.11
N ALA A 81 10.30 32.99 1.75
CA ALA A 81 9.39 34.02 1.24
C ALA A 81 8.74 33.65 -0.11
N LEU A 82 9.27 32.67 -0.84
CA LEU A 82 8.77 32.22 -2.13
C LEU A 82 8.02 30.88 -2.08
N VAL A 83 8.11 30.15 -0.96
CA VAL A 83 7.56 28.80 -0.82
C VAL A 83 6.07 28.73 -1.13
N GLU A 84 5.26 29.66 -0.62
CA GLU A 84 3.81 29.64 -0.86
C GLU A 84 3.47 29.77 -2.35
N ARG A 85 4.22 30.63 -3.08
CA ARG A 85 4.07 30.78 -4.53
C ARG A 85 4.57 29.55 -5.29
N ASP A 86 5.70 28.98 -4.86
CA ASP A 86 6.28 27.77 -5.46
C ASP A 86 5.31 26.57 -5.33
N ILE A 87 4.67 26.44 -4.16
CA ILE A 87 3.63 25.43 -3.93
C ILE A 87 2.45 25.70 -4.87
N ALA A 88 1.91 26.91 -4.86
CA ALA A 88 0.72 27.26 -5.66
C ALA A 88 0.93 27.02 -7.17
N ASP A 89 2.11 27.31 -7.70
CA ASP A 89 2.44 27.07 -9.11
C ASP A 89 2.44 25.58 -9.48
N LEU A 90 2.79 24.69 -8.54
CA LEU A 90 2.93 23.25 -8.77
C LEU A 90 1.73 22.42 -8.29
N THR A 91 0.82 23.01 -7.50
CA THR A 91 -0.35 22.31 -6.94
C THR A 91 -1.22 21.67 -8.01
N ALA A 92 -1.50 22.36 -9.12
CA ALA A 92 -2.40 21.83 -10.15
C ALA A 92 -1.86 20.56 -10.82
N GLU A 93 -0.55 20.50 -11.11
CA GLU A 93 0.07 19.28 -11.66
C GLU A 93 0.17 18.19 -10.60
N LEU A 94 0.43 18.55 -9.33
CA LEU A 94 0.43 17.60 -8.22
C LEU A 94 -0.94 16.93 -8.06
N GLU A 95 -2.02 17.70 -8.02
CA GLU A 95 -3.39 17.18 -7.88
C GLU A 95 -3.77 16.25 -9.04
N LYS A 96 -3.39 16.62 -10.26
CA LYS A 96 -3.58 15.78 -11.45
C LYS A 96 -2.83 14.46 -11.36
N ARG A 97 -1.59 14.44 -10.85
CA ARG A 97 -0.82 13.21 -10.63
C ARG A 97 -1.41 12.38 -9.49
N ALA A 98 -1.79 13.03 -8.39
CA ALA A 98 -2.47 12.41 -7.27
C ALA A 98 -3.77 11.73 -7.67
N GLN A 99 -4.58 12.36 -8.53
CA GLN A 99 -5.82 11.76 -9.01
C GLN A 99 -5.54 10.50 -9.84
N LYS A 100 -4.55 10.53 -10.73
CA LYS A 100 -4.15 9.34 -11.51
C LYS A 100 -3.65 8.19 -10.62
N ALA A 101 -2.82 8.51 -9.63
CA ALA A 101 -2.32 7.53 -8.67
C ALA A 101 -3.46 6.96 -7.81
N LEU A 102 -4.40 7.80 -7.39
CA LEU A 102 -5.60 7.39 -6.66
C LEU A 102 -6.46 6.42 -7.48
N ASP A 103 -6.71 6.73 -8.75
CA ASP A 103 -7.52 5.88 -9.63
C ASP A 103 -6.85 4.52 -9.85
N ALA A 104 -5.54 4.50 -10.10
CA ALA A 104 -4.76 3.29 -10.27
C ALA A 104 -4.75 2.42 -9.00
N ALA A 105 -4.39 3.01 -7.85
CA ALA A 105 -4.36 2.30 -6.58
C ALA A 105 -5.73 1.77 -6.17
N THR A 106 -6.80 2.52 -6.45
CA THR A 106 -8.18 2.07 -6.19
C THR A 106 -8.54 0.86 -7.03
N GLN A 107 -8.14 0.84 -8.30
CA GLN A 107 -8.38 -0.30 -9.18
C GLN A 107 -7.60 -1.53 -8.73
N ASP A 108 -6.33 -1.36 -8.37
CA ASP A 108 -5.49 -2.46 -7.88
C ASP A 108 -6.03 -3.04 -6.56
N LEU A 109 -6.48 -2.18 -5.63
CA LEU A 109 -7.11 -2.61 -4.38
C LEU A 109 -8.40 -3.39 -4.61
N LYS A 110 -9.22 -3.02 -5.61
CA LYS A 110 -10.42 -3.79 -5.98
C LYS A 110 -10.07 -5.18 -6.50
N VAL A 111 -9.09 -5.25 -7.40
CA VAL A 111 -8.63 -6.54 -7.96
C VAL A 111 -8.05 -7.43 -6.87
N ALA A 112 -7.22 -6.86 -5.98
CA ALA A 112 -6.67 -7.56 -4.83
C ALA A 112 -7.77 -8.06 -3.89
N GLY A 113 -8.73 -7.21 -3.54
CA GLY A 113 -9.86 -7.57 -2.68
C GLY A 113 -10.72 -8.69 -3.25
N GLU A 114 -11.04 -8.66 -4.55
CA GLU A 114 -11.80 -9.74 -5.20
C GLU A 114 -11.02 -11.06 -5.20
N ARG A 115 -9.72 -11.01 -5.45
CA ARG A 115 -8.85 -12.19 -5.42
C ARG A 115 -8.79 -12.79 -4.01
N GLU A 116 -8.59 -11.95 -3.00
CA GLU A 116 -8.55 -12.37 -1.60
C GLU A 116 -9.89 -12.96 -1.16
N TYR A 117 -11.01 -12.30 -1.50
CA TYR A 117 -12.35 -12.81 -1.25
C TYR A 117 -12.56 -14.20 -1.83
N ARG A 118 -12.25 -14.40 -3.12
CA ARG A 118 -12.39 -15.72 -3.77
C ARG A 118 -11.54 -16.78 -3.09
N SER A 119 -10.28 -16.45 -2.80
CA SER A 119 -9.36 -17.38 -2.15
C SER A 119 -9.85 -17.78 -0.76
N LEU A 120 -10.37 -16.83 0.02
CA LEU A 120 -10.95 -17.09 1.34
C LEU A 120 -12.24 -17.92 1.24
N ALA A 121 -13.13 -17.58 0.31
CA ALA A 121 -14.37 -18.32 0.10
C ALA A 121 -14.10 -19.78 -0.30
N ASP A 122 -13.15 -20.02 -1.20
CA ASP A 122 -12.79 -21.37 -1.62
C ASP A 122 -12.09 -22.16 -0.52
N LEU A 123 -11.25 -21.51 0.30
CA LEU A 123 -10.67 -22.12 1.48
C LEU A 123 -11.74 -22.56 2.48
N LEU A 124 -12.72 -21.69 2.76
CA LEU A 124 -13.82 -22.00 3.68
C LEU A 124 -14.72 -23.13 3.14
N ARG A 125 -15.04 -23.12 1.84
CA ARG A 125 -15.78 -24.21 1.18
C ARG A 125 -15.03 -25.53 1.27
N ALA A 126 -13.74 -25.55 0.92
CA ALA A 126 -12.91 -26.74 1.00
C ALA A 126 -12.79 -27.27 2.44
N GLN A 127 -12.69 -26.38 3.44
CA GLN A 127 -12.70 -26.76 4.86
C GLN A 127 -14.04 -27.39 5.25
N ARG A 128 -15.16 -26.78 4.89
CA ARG A 128 -16.51 -27.31 5.13
C ARG A 128 -16.69 -28.69 4.51
N ASP A 129 -16.29 -28.87 3.25
CA ASP A 129 -16.48 -30.13 2.53
C ASP A 129 -15.60 -31.26 3.10
N ARG A 130 -14.37 -30.92 3.56
CA ARG A 130 -13.51 -31.86 4.31
C ARG A 130 -14.12 -32.28 5.63
N ILE A 131 -14.66 -31.34 6.40
CA ILE A 131 -15.34 -31.62 7.68
C ILE A 131 -16.53 -32.55 7.44
N ARG A 132 -17.41 -32.20 6.49
CA ARG A 132 -18.59 -33.03 6.15
C ARG A 132 -18.20 -34.44 5.68
N THR A 133 -17.12 -34.56 4.91
CA THR A 133 -16.61 -35.87 4.47
C THR A 133 -16.08 -36.68 5.65
N ALA A 134 -15.35 -36.05 6.58
CA ALA A 134 -14.86 -36.71 7.78
C ALA A 134 -16.00 -37.16 8.70
N GLU A 135 -17.05 -36.35 8.88
CA GLU A 135 -18.25 -36.72 9.63
C GLU A 135 -18.99 -37.90 9.00
N ARG A 136 -19.16 -37.92 7.68
CA ARG A 136 -19.77 -39.07 6.96
C ARG A 136 -18.97 -40.35 7.15
N LYS A 137 -17.66 -40.30 6.94
CA LYS A 137 -16.77 -41.46 7.17
C LYS A 137 -16.79 -41.94 8.61
N ALA A 138 -16.88 -41.02 9.58
CA ALA A 138 -17.01 -41.37 10.99
C ALA A 138 -18.38 -42.01 11.32
N ALA A 139 -19.45 -41.61 10.62
CA ALA A 139 -20.78 -42.21 10.76
C ALA A 139 -20.90 -43.58 10.06
N GLU A 140 -20.19 -43.77 8.95
CA GLU A 140 -20.10 -45.05 8.21
C GLU A 140 -19.16 -46.06 8.87
N ALA A 141 -18.33 -45.65 9.82
CA ALA A 141 -17.48 -46.57 10.58
C ALA A 141 -18.35 -47.51 11.44
N ASP A 142 -18.36 -48.78 11.08
CA ASP A 142 -19.13 -49.86 11.69
C ASP A 142 -19.11 -49.83 13.23
N LEU A 143 -20.29 -49.82 13.85
CA LEU A 143 -20.48 -49.96 15.32
C LEU A 143 -19.70 -51.15 15.92
N PRO A 144 -19.64 -52.34 15.28
CA PRO A 144 -18.84 -53.47 15.77
C PRO A 144 -17.34 -53.19 15.86
N LEU A 145 -16.81 -52.29 15.03
CA LEU A 145 -15.40 -51.89 15.07
C LEU A 145 -15.14 -50.88 16.20
N LEU A 146 -16.11 -49.99 16.46
CA LEU A 146 -16.05 -48.98 17.53
C LEU A 146 -16.07 -49.60 18.94
N GLU A 147 -16.81 -50.70 19.14
CA GLU A 147 -16.83 -51.41 20.43
C GLU A 147 -15.50 -52.12 20.74
N ARG A 148 -14.75 -52.51 19.69
CA ARG A 148 -13.44 -53.17 19.78
C ARG A 148 -12.26 -52.21 19.94
N MET A 149 -12.48 -50.89 19.83
CA MET A 149 -11.42 -49.88 19.96
C MET A 149 -11.01 -49.65 21.42
N GLN A 150 -9.76 -49.24 21.62
CA GLN A 150 -9.28 -48.89 22.95
C GLN A 150 -9.99 -47.62 23.49
N PRO A 151 -10.17 -47.48 24.82
CA PRO A 151 -10.89 -46.35 25.42
C PRO A 151 -10.28 -44.97 25.06
N ASP A 152 -8.96 -44.91 24.87
CA ASP A 152 -8.25 -43.67 24.53
C ASP A 152 -8.52 -43.24 23.08
N GLU A 153 -8.53 -44.20 22.15
CA GLU A 153 -8.84 -43.94 20.74
C GLU A 153 -10.29 -43.48 20.55
N ARG A 154 -11.22 -44.01 21.36
CA ARG A 154 -12.63 -43.56 21.38
C ARG A 154 -12.75 -42.12 21.86
N ARG A 155 -12.08 -41.77 22.96
CA ARG A 155 -12.07 -40.38 23.49
C ARG A 155 -11.48 -39.39 22.50
N GLN A 156 -10.41 -39.78 21.81
CA GLN A 156 -9.80 -38.94 20.77
C GLN A 156 -10.76 -38.70 19.61
N ARG A 157 -11.44 -39.74 19.10
CA ARG A 157 -12.43 -39.58 18.02
C ARG A 157 -13.62 -38.71 18.41
N GLU A 158 -14.13 -38.82 19.64
CA GLU A 158 -15.19 -37.94 20.13
C GLU A 158 -14.74 -36.49 20.25
N ALA A 159 -13.50 -36.26 20.68
CA ALA A 159 -12.90 -34.93 20.73
C ALA A 159 -12.76 -34.32 19.33
N ASP A 160 -12.29 -35.11 18.35
CA ASP A 160 -12.20 -34.69 16.95
C ASP A 160 -13.57 -34.34 16.38
N ARG A 161 -14.60 -35.16 16.64
CA ARG A 161 -15.99 -34.87 16.24
C ARG A 161 -16.52 -33.56 16.84
N ARG A 162 -16.31 -33.34 18.14
CA ARG A 162 -16.73 -32.10 18.82
C ARG A 162 -16.02 -30.88 18.23
N HIS A 163 -14.71 -30.99 17.98
CA HIS A 163 -13.92 -29.93 17.37
C HIS A 163 -14.39 -29.60 15.95
N TRP A 164 -14.68 -30.62 15.13
CA TRP A 164 -15.19 -30.43 13.77
C TRP A 164 -16.57 -29.77 13.75
N SER A 165 -17.49 -30.20 14.61
CA SER A 165 -18.83 -29.61 14.72
C SER A 165 -18.77 -28.13 15.13
N GLN A 166 -17.94 -27.78 16.12
CA GLN A 166 -17.71 -26.39 16.52
C GLN A 166 -17.08 -25.56 15.39
N ARG A 167 -16.18 -26.16 14.61
CA ARG A 167 -15.55 -25.48 13.48
C ARG A 167 -16.54 -25.23 12.34
N LEU A 168 -17.44 -26.18 12.06
CA LEU A 168 -18.48 -26.03 11.04
C LEU A 168 -19.43 -24.87 11.40
N LEU A 169 -19.87 -24.80 12.67
CA LEU A 169 -20.72 -23.71 13.20
C LEU A 169 -20.09 -22.32 13.10
N ARG A 170 -18.76 -22.21 12.96
CA ARG A 170 -18.08 -20.92 12.77
C ARG A 170 -17.90 -20.53 11.31
N ILE A 171 -18.07 -21.49 10.39
CA ILE A 171 -17.91 -21.30 8.94
C ILE A 171 -19.27 -21.08 8.26
N GLU A 172 -20.34 -21.65 8.83
CA GLU A 172 -21.74 -21.42 8.43
C GLU A 172 -22.33 -20.16 9.08
#